data_AF-A0A382HFC3-F1
#
_entry.id   AF-A0A382HFC3-F1
#
_cell.length_a   1.000
_cell.length_b   1.000
_cell.length_c   1.000
_cell.angle_alpha   90.00
_cell.angle_beta   90.00
_cell.angle_gamma   90.00
#
_symmetry.space_group_name_H-M   'P 1'
#
loop_
_entity.id
_entity.type
_entity.pdbx_description
1 polymer ?
#
loop_
_entity_poly.entity_id
_entity_poly.type
_entity_poly.pdbx_seq_one_letter_code
_entity_poly.pdbx_strand_id
1 'polypeptide(L)'
;LTTARLFGNNAPKLFFNKENNDKMAKEMKEGSVIVDMNTDTGGNIVGSKEGEIIEKDGITIVGIPNLCRTISNTASMLYSNNVTNFVTVLVDQGKLAINQDEQVLTGDEGGISAGYGGILIAEDGKIHGNHTKLMEAMK
;
A
#
# COMPACT_ATOMS: atom_id res chain seq x y z
N LEU A 1 -3.16 4.14 -15.99
CA LEU A 1 -2.54 3.85 -14.67
C LEU A 1 -3.54 3.07 -13.83
N THR A 2 -3.15 1.93 -13.28
CA THR A 2 -4.00 1.15 -12.36
C THR A 2 -3.31 1.00 -11.00
N THR A 3 -4.06 1.28 -9.93
CA THR A 3 -3.55 1.37 -8.55
C THR A 3 -4.40 0.59 -7.54
N ALA A 4 -5.41 -0.13 -7.99
CA ALA A 4 -6.34 -0.83 -7.09
C ALA A 4 -5.62 -1.99 -6.38
N ARG A 5 -5.50 -1.90 -5.06
CA ARG A 5 -4.89 -2.91 -4.19
C ARG A 5 -5.88 -3.29 -3.07
N LEU A 6 -5.92 -4.57 -2.74
CA LEU A 6 -6.65 -5.08 -1.58
C LEU A 6 -5.64 -5.66 -0.60
N PHE A 7 -5.62 -5.17 0.64
CA PHE A 7 -4.71 -5.71 1.65
C PHE A 7 -5.05 -7.17 1.95
N GLY A 8 -4.02 -8.03 2.01
CA GLY A 8 -4.17 -9.47 2.25
C GLY A 8 -4.77 -10.28 1.10
N ASN A 9 -5.04 -9.67 -0.06
CA ASN A 9 -5.63 -10.35 -1.22
C ASN A 9 -4.88 -10.01 -2.51
N ASN A 10 -5.10 -10.81 -3.55
CA ASN A 10 -4.58 -10.51 -4.89
C ASN A 10 -5.22 -9.22 -5.44
N ALA A 11 -4.47 -8.51 -6.29
CA ALA A 11 -4.95 -7.36 -7.01
C ALA A 11 -6.19 -7.73 -7.85
N PRO A 12 -7.29 -6.97 -7.77
CA PRO A 12 -8.48 -7.27 -8.55
C PRO A 12 -8.19 -7.04 -10.03
N LYS A 13 -8.70 -7.94 -10.89
CA LYS A 13 -8.73 -7.71 -12.33
C LYS A 13 -9.78 -6.64 -12.64
N LEU A 14 -9.33 -5.49 -13.14
CA LEU A 14 -10.22 -4.37 -13.44
C LEU A 14 -11.02 -4.60 -14.73
N PHE A 15 -11.99 -3.72 -15.02
CA PHE A 15 -12.88 -3.79 -16.20
C PHE A 15 -13.93 -4.91 -16.17
N PHE A 16 -14.54 -5.15 -15.01
CA PHE A 16 -15.76 -5.99 -14.84
C PHE A 16 -15.60 -7.51 -15.01
N ASN A 17 -14.52 -8.03 -15.62
CA ASN A 17 -14.02 -9.42 -15.51
C ASN A 17 -12.75 -9.61 -16.36
N LYS A 18 -12.12 -10.80 -16.30
CA LYS A 18 -10.92 -11.15 -17.08
C LYS A 18 -11.09 -10.96 -18.60
N GLU A 19 -12.26 -11.31 -19.13
CA GLU A 19 -12.54 -11.23 -20.58
C GLU A 19 -12.59 -9.78 -21.07
N ASN A 20 -13.27 -8.91 -20.32
CA ASN A 20 -13.37 -7.48 -20.63
C ASN A 20 -12.03 -6.74 -20.39
N ASN A 21 -11.21 -7.21 -19.45
CA ASN A 21 -9.86 -6.69 -19.24
C ASN A 21 -8.96 -6.93 -20.48
N ASP A 22 -9.00 -8.15 -21.05
CA ASP A 22 -8.27 -8.49 -22.27
C ASP A 22 -8.81 -7.75 -23.52
N LYS A 23 -10.13 -7.53 -23.60
CA LYS A 23 -10.74 -6.73 -24.70
C LYS A 23 -10.34 -5.26 -24.64
N MET A 24 -10.34 -4.67 -23.44
CA MET A 24 -9.98 -3.26 -23.25
C MET A 24 -8.60 -2.96 -23.84
N ALA A 25 -7.60 -3.80 -23.55
CA ALA A 25 -6.25 -3.64 -24.11
C ALA A 25 -6.22 -3.56 -25.64
N LYS A 26 -7.12 -4.29 -26.33
CA LYS A 26 -7.22 -4.31 -27.80
C LYS A 26 -7.99 -3.12 -28.38
N GLU A 27 -8.86 -2.51 -27.59
CA GLU A 27 -9.62 -1.32 -28.00
C GLU A 27 -8.84 -0.02 -27.77
N MET A 28 -7.73 -0.09 -27.04
CA MET A 28 -6.82 1.05 -26.90
C MET A 28 -6.15 1.39 -28.22
N LYS A 29 -5.88 2.68 -28.41
CA LYS A 29 -5.14 3.16 -29.59
C LYS A 29 -3.72 2.58 -29.57
N GLU A 30 -3.20 2.23 -30.74
CA GLU A 30 -1.80 1.85 -30.91
C GLU A 30 -0.86 2.93 -30.35
N GLY A 31 0.20 2.49 -29.67
CA GLY A 31 1.13 3.36 -28.93
C GLY A 31 0.65 3.76 -27.52
N SER A 32 -0.51 3.29 -27.07
CA SER A 32 -0.96 3.54 -25.70
C SER A 32 -0.10 2.82 -24.67
N VAL A 33 -0.03 3.39 -23.46
CA VAL A 33 0.74 2.82 -22.35
C VAL A 33 -0.16 2.56 -21.13
N ILE A 34 -0.10 1.34 -20.62
CA ILE A 34 -0.68 0.95 -19.35
C ILE A 34 0.44 0.82 -18.33
N VAL A 35 0.29 1.48 -17.17
CA VAL A 35 1.16 1.29 -16.01
C VAL A 35 0.34 0.61 -14.93
N ASP A 36 0.74 -0.61 -14.55
CA ASP A 36 0.08 -1.42 -13.53
C ASP A 36 0.94 -1.47 -12.27
N MET A 37 0.51 -0.78 -11.21
CA MET A 37 1.30 -0.60 -9.99
C MET A 37 1.22 -1.79 -9.01
N ASN A 38 0.42 -2.82 -9.32
CA ASN A 38 0.15 -3.92 -8.39
C ASN A 38 0.52 -5.30 -8.96
N THR A 39 1.52 -5.36 -9.86
CA THR A 39 1.99 -6.63 -10.45
C THR A 39 2.54 -7.61 -9.41
N ASP A 40 3.13 -7.09 -8.33
CA ASP A 40 3.62 -7.82 -7.15
C ASP A 40 2.52 -8.62 -6.42
N THR A 41 1.26 -8.23 -6.62
CA THR A 41 0.07 -8.88 -6.04
C THR A 41 -0.82 -9.50 -7.11
N GLY A 42 -0.26 -9.80 -8.28
CA GLY A 42 -0.94 -10.45 -9.39
C GLY A 42 -1.46 -9.52 -10.49
N GLY A 43 -1.34 -8.19 -10.33
CA GLY A 43 -1.63 -7.17 -11.34
C GLY A 43 -3.11 -6.88 -11.56
N ASN A 44 -3.45 -5.62 -11.81
CA ASN A 44 -4.80 -5.23 -12.20
C ASN A 44 -5.13 -5.56 -13.67
N ILE A 45 -4.10 -5.77 -14.50
CA ILE A 45 -4.21 -5.93 -15.95
C ILE A 45 -3.81 -7.35 -16.35
N VAL A 46 -4.57 -7.96 -17.27
CA VAL A 46 -4.29 -9.29 -17.81
C VAL A 46 -3.11 -9.21 -18.78
N GLY A 47 -2.13 -10.09 -18.58
CA GLY A 47 -0.88 -10.08 -19.33
C GLY A 47 0.19 -9.19 -18.71
N SER A 48 -0.14 -8.35 -17.72
CA SER A 48 0.88 -7.64 -16.96
C SER A 48 1.79 -8.65 -16.24
N LYS A 49 3.09 -8.40 -16.30
CA LYS A 49 4.12 -9.28 -15.72
C LYS A 49 4.99 -8.47 -14.78
N GLU A 50 5.22 -9.01 -13.59
CA GLU A 50 6.07 -8.37 -12.60
C GLU A 50 7.50 -8.20 -13.12
N GLY A 51 8.02 -6.98 -13.03
CA GLY A 51 9.40 -6.67 -13.41
C GLY A 51 9.64 -6.52 -14.92
N GLU A 52 8.60 -6.69 -15.74
CA GLU A 52 8.71 -6.60 -17.20
C GLU A 52 7.96 -5.38 -17.76
N ILE A 53 8.46 -4.88 -18.90
CA ILE A 53 7.72 -4.01 -19.80
C ILE A 53 7.47 -4.83 -21.06
N ILE A 54 6.21 -5.05 -21.40
CA ILE A 54 5.84 -5.88 -22.54
C ILE A 54 5.04 -5.08 -23.55
N GLU A 55 5.11 -5.48 -24.82
CA GLU A 55 4.18 -5.04 -25.85
C GLU A 55 3.16 -6.13 -26.14
N LYS A 56 1.90 -5.73 -26.25
CA LYS A 56 0.79 -6.63 -26.60
C LYS A 56 -0.22 -5.82 -27.41
N ASP A 57 -0.63 -6.34 -28.57
CA ASP A 57 -1.68 -5.73 -29.40
C ASP A 57 -1.45 -4.21 -29.70
N GLY A 58 -0.20 -3.80 -29.93
CA GLY A 58 0.16 -2.41 -30.22
C GLY A 58 0.19 -1.46 -29.01
N ILE A 59 0.03 -1.98 -27.79
CA ILE A 59 0.15 -1.21 -26.54
C ILE A 59 1.30 -1.70 -25.68
N THR A 60 1.88 -0.79 -24.89
CA THR A 60 2.93 -1.10 -23.91
C THR A 60 2.33 -1.28 -22.52
N ILE A 61 2.65 -2.37 -21.84
CA ILE A 61 2.24 -2.66 -20.46
C ILE A 61 3.49 -2.65 -19.58
N VAL A 62 3.52 -1.70 -18.64
CA VAL A 62 4.60 -1.51 -17.66
C VAL A 62 4.19 -2.18 -16.35
N GLY A 63 4.88 -3.27 -16.01
CA GLY A 63 4.66 -4.06 -14.79
C GLY A 63 5.79 -3.94 -13.76
N ILE A 64 6.49 -2.81 -13.73
CA ILE A 64 7.62 -2.57 -12.83
C ILE A 64 7.11 -2.33 -11.39
N PRO A 65 7.40 -3.23 -10.43
CA PRO A 65 6.98 -3.05 -9.05
C PRO A 65 7.83 -1.99 -8.37
N ASN A 66 7.36 -1.47 -7.23
CA ASN A 66 8.13 -0.56 -6.38
C ASN A 66 8.70 0.66 -7.13
N LEU A 67 7.88 1.36 -7.92
CA LEU A 67 8.31 2.53 -8.70
C LEU A 67 9.06 3.59 -7.88
N CYS A 68 8.79 3.71 -6.57
CA CYS A 68 9.56 4.59 -5.69
C CYS A 68 11.08 4.30 -5.68
N ARG A 69 11.49 3.07 -6.00
CA ARG A 69 12.91 2.69 -6.13
C ARG A 69 13.60 3.33 -7.33
N THR A 70 12.86 3.74 -8.36
CA THR A 70 13.42 4.44 -9.53
C THR A 70 13.74 5.91 -9.22
N ILE A 71 13.19 6.44 -8.12
CA ILE A 71 13.41 7.81 -7.62
C ILE A 71 13.87 7.78 -6.17
N SER A 72 14.88 6.94 -5.88
CA SER A 72 15.34 6.60 -4.52
C SER A 72 15.61 7.80 -3.64
N ASN A 73 16.31 8.83 -4.14
CA ASN A 73 16.60 10.05 -3.36
C ASN A 73 15.33 10.73 -2.84
N THR A 74 14.36 10.97 -3.73
CA THR A 74 13.09 11.62 -3.36
C THR A 74 12.26 10.74 -2.44
N ALA A 75 12.20 9.43 -2.73
CA ALA A 75 11.48 8.47 -1.89
C ALA A 75 12.06 8.42 -0.47
N SER A 76 13.39 8.34 -0.34
CA SER A 76 14.08 8.35 0.95
C SER A 76 13.90 9.66 1.70
N MET A 77 13.94 10.81 1.02
CA MET A 77 13.71 12.11 1.66
C MET A 77 12.30 12.20 2.24
N LEU A 78 11.27 11.84 1.47
CA LEU A 78 9.87 11.87 1.94
C LEU A 78 9.64 10.85 3.06
N TYR A 79 10.23 9.66 2.95
CA TYR A 79 10.15 8.65 4.01
C TYR A 79 10.85 9.11 5.29
N SER A 80 12.03 9.74 5.20
CA SER A 80 12.74 10.31 6.35
C SER A 80 11.88 11.33 7.08
N ASN A 81 11.18 12.21 6.36
CA ASN A 81 10.27 13.19 6.97
C ASN A 81 9.15 12.49 7.75
N ASN A 82 8.57 11.41 7.23
CA ASN A 82 7.56 10.63 7.94
C ASN A 82 8.12 9.99 9.20
N VAL A 83 9.34 9.42 9.15
CA VAL A 83 10.01 8.84 10.33
C VAL A 83 10.35 9.92 11.37
N THR A 84 10.83 11.09 10.94
CA THR A 84 11.11 12.21 11.85
C THR A 84 9.85 12.69 12.55
N ASN A 85 8.74 12.83 11.82
CA ASN A 85 7.45 13.20 12.41
C ASN A 85 6.98 12.15 13.42
N PHE A 86 7.11 10.87 13.08
CA PHE A 86 6.79 9.76 13.98
C PHE A 86 7.61 9.82 15.28
N VAL A 87 8.94 9.97 15.19
CA VAL A 87 9.82 10.06 16.36
C VAL A 87 9.48 11.27 17.22
N THR A 88 9.09 12.40 16.60
CA THR A 88 8.71 13.62 17.33
C THR A 88 7.47 13.41 18.20
N VAL A 89 6.53 12.56 17.78
CA VAL A 89 5.35 12.21 18.58
C VAL A 89 5.70 11.33 19.79
N LEU A 90 6.79 10.57 19.71
CA LEU A 90 7.23 9.64 20.76
C LEU A 90 8.20 10.26 21.78
N VAL A 91 8.75 11.44 21.51
CA VAL A 91 9.81 12.04 22.31
C VAL A 91 9.33 13.34 22.93
N ASP A 92 9.41 13.42 24.26
CA ASP A 92 9.21 14.65 25.00
C ASP A 92 10.48 15.03 25.76
N GLN A 93 10.93 16.28 25.61
CA GLN A 93 12.14 16.82 26.24
C GLN A 93 13.38 15.92 26.13
N GLY A 94 13.56 15.27 24.97
CA GLY A 94 14.70 14.38 24.69
C GLY A 94 14.64 13.01 25.36
N LYS A 95 13.48 12.63 25.92
CA LYS A 95 13.21 11.30 26.47
C LYS A 95 12.07 10.65 25.72
N LEU A 96 12.11 9.32 25.60
CA LEU A 96 10.97 8.58 25.11
C LEU A 96 9.81 8.76 26.09
N ALA A 97 8.67 9.24 25.58
CA ALA A 97 7.46 9.49 26.33
C ALA A 97 6.28 9.03 25.47
N ILE A 98 5.86 7.78 25.69
CA ILE A 98 4.72 7.20 24.96
C ILE A 98 3.43 7.75 25.60
N ASN A 99 2.81 8.71 24.93
CA ASN A 99 1.54 9.27 25.36
C ASN A 99 0.37 8.38 24.92
N GLN A 100 -0.26 7.69 25.86
CA GLN A 100 -1.40 6.81 25.58
C GLN A 100 -2.66 7.59 25.15
N ASP A 101 -2.73 8.89 25.44
CA ASP A 101 -3.84 9.76 25.01
C ASP A 101 -3.67 10.27 23.56
N GLU A 102 -2.51 10.05 22.94
CA GLU A 102 -2.25 10.46 21.55
C GLU A 102 -2.88 9.48 20.57
N GLN A 103 -3.94 9.91 19.89
CA GLN A 103 -4.71 9.07 18.97
C GLN A 103 -3.90 8.57 17.78
N VAL A 104 -2.85 9.29 17.36
CA VAL A 104 -1.92 8.77 16.34
C VAL A 104 -1.22 7.49 16.82
N LEU A 105 -0.90 7.42 18.12
CA LEU A 105 -0.26 6.26 18.75
C LEU A 105 -1.25 5.13 19.03
N THR A 106 -2.36 5.42 19.70
CA THR A 106 -3.27 4.40 20.20
C THR A 106 -4.41 4.04 19.24
N GLY A 107 -4.70 4.92 18.28
CA GLY A 107 -5.78 4.78 17.32
C GLY A 107 -7.13 5.22 17.89
N ASP A 108 -8.03 5.65 17.01
CA ASP A 108 -9.38 6.03 17.40
C ASP A 108 -10.20 4.79 17.83
N GLU A 109 -10.93 4.92 18.94
CA GLU A 109 -11.88 3.91 19.41
C GLU A 109 -13.18 3.91 18.58
N GLY A 110 -13.45 4.99 17.84
CA GLY A 110 -14.62 5.18 16.98
C GLY A 110 -14.34 5.09 15.47
N GLY A 111 -15.43 5.11 14.70
CA GLY A 111 -15.38 5.25 13.23
C GLY A 111 -14.96 3.98 12.47
N ILE A 112 -14.65 4.16 11.17
CA ILE A 112 -14.33 3.06 10.24
C ILE A 112 -13.01 2.35 10.56
N SER A 113 -12.15 2.99 11.36
CA SER A 113 -10.84 2.50 11.78
C SER A 113 -10.85 1.81 13.15
N ALA A 114 -11.99 1.76 13.84
CA ALA A 114 -12.10 1.12 15.14
C ALA A 114 -11.58 -0.33 15.10
N GLY A 115 -10.74 -0.68 16.08
CA GLY A 115 -10.13 -2.00 16.22
C GLY A 115 -8.88 -2.27 15.37
N TYR A 116 -8.47 -1.33 14.50
CA TYR A 116 -7.17 -1.42 13.81
C TYR A 116 -6.01 -0.85 14.63
N GLY A 117 -6.30 -0.17 15.75
CA GLY A 117 -5.32 0.52 16.57
C GLY A 117 -4.58 1.65 15.86
N GLY A 118 -3.66 2.29 16.58
CA GLY A 118 -2.73 3.29 16.03
C GLY A 118 -1.37 2.67 15.72
N ILE A 119 -0.33 3.49 15.63
CA ILE A 119 1.02 3.00 15.29
C ILE A 119 1.74 2.31 16.47
N LEU A 120 1.28 2.51 17.70
CA LEU A 120 1.75 1.76 18.87
C LEU A 120 1.11 0.37 18.86
N ILE A 121 1.83 -0.62 18.34
CA ILE A 121 1.34 -2.01 18.25
C ILE A 121 1.44 -2.72 19.61
N ALA A 122 2.56 -2.58 20.31
CA ALA A 122 2.80 -3.28 21.57
C ALA A 122 3.75 -2.49 22.48
N GLU A 123 3.57 -2.67 23.79
CA GLU A 123 4.40 -2.14 24.87
C GLU A 123 4.59 -3.24 25.93
N ASP A 124 5.81 -3.39 26.46
CA ASP A 124 6.16 -4.41 27.46
C ASP A 124 5.72 -5.84 27.09
N GLY A 125 5.85 -6.17 25.80
CA GLY A 125 5.48 -7.49 25.26
C GLY A 125 3.97 -7.75 25.15
N LYS A 126 3.14 -6.73 25.36
CA LYS A 126 1.67 -6.82 25.24
C LYS A 126 1.19 -5.95 24.10
N ILE A 127 0.30 -6.50 23.26
CA ILE A 127 -0.37 -5.76 22.20
C ILE A 127 -1.30 -4.71 22.83
N HIS A 128 -1.28 -3.49 22.30
CA HIS A 128 -2.14 -2.41 22.80
C HIS A 128 -3.62 -2.74 22.55
N GLY A 129 -4.50 -2.42 23.51
CA GLY A 129 -5.88 -2.90 23.53
C GLY A 129 -6.72 -2.53 22.30
N ASN A 130 -6.39 -1.41 21.65
CA ASN A 130 -7.12 -0.92 20.47
C ASN A 130 -6.85 -1.74 19.19
N HIS A 131 -5.86 -2.63 19.19
CA HIS A 131 -5.52 -3.52 18.06
C HIS A 131 -6.37 -4.81 18.05
N THR A 132 -7.70 -4.69 18.20
CA THR A 132 -8.59 -5.87 18.33
C THR A 132 -8.56 -6.78 17.11
N LYS A 133 -8.51 -6.22 15.89
CA LYS A 133 -8.45 -7.00 14.65
C LYS A 133 -7.12 -7.73 14.47
N LEU A 134 -6.02 -7.12 14.90
CA LEU A 134 -4.71 -7.78 14.91
C LEU A 134 -4.72 -8.95 15.90
N MET A 135 -5.26 -8.74 17.10
CA MET A 135 -5.39 -9.79 18.11
C MET A 135 -6.30 -10.94 17.65
N GLU A 136 -7.33 -10.67 16.85
CA GLU A 136 -8.16 -11.70 16.22
C GLU A 136 -7.40 -12.48 15.14
N ALA A 137 -6.63 -11.81 14.28
CA ALA A 137 -5.87 -12.45 13.21
C ALA A 137 -4.68 -13.29 13.70
N MET A 138 -4.22 -13.06 14.93
CA MET A 138 -3.13 -13.82 15.56
C MET A 138 -3.58 -15.09 16.29
N LYS A 139 -4.89 -15.33 16.40
CA LYS A 139 -5.47 -16.57 16.95
C LYS A 139 -5.58 -17.65 15.89
#